data_AF-A0A257NSQ0-F1
#
_entry.id   AF-A0A257NSQ0-F1
#
_cell.length_a   1.000
_cell.length_b   1.000
_cell.length_c   1.000
_cell.angle_alpha   90.00
_cell.angle_beta   90.00
_cell.angle_gamma   90.00
#
_symmetry.space_group_name_H-M   'P 1'
#
loop_
_entity.id
_entity.type
_entity.pdbx_description
1 polymer ?
#
loop_
_entity_poly.entity_id
_entity_poly.type
_entity_poly.pdbx_seq_one_letter_code
_entity_poly.pdbx_strand_id
1 'polypeptide(L)'
;MTIQGLLYIALVFMLVLGCAFPFGRYIAAIFEGRARWLTPLENGLYRLAGVDPARAMRWQDYAIALIMLSAIHFLLLYGILRMQYFLPWNPQHIAGMSPRLAFNTAASFTTNT
;
A
#
# COMPACT_ATOMS: atom_id res chain seq x y z
N MET A 1 -28.62 20.52 -14.90
CA MET A 1 -28.51 19.19 -14.28
C MET A 1 -29.58 18.30 -14.91
N THR A 2 -29.20 17.24 -15.63
CA THR A 2 -30.19 16.29 -16.21
C THR A 2 -30.58 15.24 -15.18
N ILE A 3 -31.79 14.68 -15.27
CA ILE A 3 -32.26 13.61 -14.38
C ILE A 3 -31.32 12.40 -14.43
N GLN A 4 -30.81 12.05 -15.61
CA GLN A 4 -29.84 10.96 -15.78
C GLN A 4 -28.53 11.22 -15.01
N GLY A 5 -28.01 12.46 -15.04
CA GLY A 5 -26.83 12.82 -14.26
C GLY A 5 -27.06 12.68 -12.76
N LEU A 6 -28.25 13.07 -12.28
CA LEU A 6 -28.62 12.90 -10.87
C LEU A 6 -28.71 11.42 -10.48
N LEU A 7 -29.27 10.57 -11.35
CA LEU A 7 -29.35 9.13 -11.12
C LEU A 7 -27.97 8.48 -11.07
N TYR A 8 -27.02 8.87 -11.92
CA TYR A 8 -25.65 8.36 -11.85
C TYR A 8 -24.95 8.77 -10.56
N ILE A 9 -25.10 10.03 -10.15
CA ILE A 9 -24.53 10.51 -8.88
C ILE A 9 -25.12 9.70 -7.72
N ALA A 10 -26.45 9.55 -7.67
CA ALA A 10 -27.13 8.79 -6.62
C ALA A 10 -26.68 7.32 -6.58
N LEU A 11 -26.52 6.68 -7.74
CA LEU A 11 -26.03 5.31 -7.85
C LEU A 11 -24.60 5.18 -7.30
N VAL A 12 -23.70 6.09 -7.69
CA VAL A 12 -22.32 6.11 -7.19
C VAL A 12 -22.31 6.26 -5.67
N PHE A 13 -23.07 7.21 -5.11
CA PHE A 13 -23.16 7.38 -3.66
C PHE A 13 -23.72 6.15 -2.97
N MET A 14 -24.77 5.53 -3.51
CA MET A 14 -25.34 4.31 -2.94
C MET A 14 -24.31 3.18 -2.89
N LEU A 15 -23.56 2.96 -3.97
CA LEU A 15 -22.52 1.94 -4.03
C LEU A 15 -21.35 2.25 -3.08
N VAL A 16 -20.88 3.50 -3.08
CA VAL A 16 -19.78 3.94 -2.21
C VAL A 16 -20.17 3.77 -0.75
N LEU A 17 -21.34 4.25 -0.33
CA LEU A 17 -21.79 4.15 1.07
C LEU A 17 -22.10 2.70 1.44
N GLY A 18 -22.69 1.94 0.51
CA GLY A 18 -22.97 0.51 0.68
C GLY A 18 -21.71 -0.32 0.93
N CYS A 19 -20.57 0.05 0.34
CA CYS A 19 -19.27 -0.56 0.59
C CYS A 19 -18.54 0.05 1.79
N ALA A 20 -18.51 1.39 1.90
CA ALA A 20 -17.74 2.09 2.92
C ALA A 20 -18.19 1.76 4.34
N PHE A 21 -19.51 1.60 4.56
CA PHE A 21 -20.04 1.30 5.88
C PHE A 21 -19.61 -0.07 6.43
N PRO A 22 -19.83 -1.21 5.73
CA PRO A 22 -19.38 -2.51 6.21
C PRO A 22 -17.84 -2.58 6.31
N PHE A 23 -17.10 -2.03 5.34
CA PHE A 23 -15.64 -2.00 5.40
C PHE A 23 -15.13 -1.17 6.58
N GLY A 24 -15.72 0.00 6.85
CA GLY A 24 -15.36 0.84 7.98
C GLY A 24 -15.58 0.12 9.32
N ARG A 25 -16.71 -0.59 9.48
CA ARG A 25 -16.97 -1.41 10.68
C ARG A 25 -15.97 -2.55 10.83
N TYR A 26 -15.59 -3.17 9.72
CA TYR A 26 -14.58 -4.23 9.72
C TYR A 26 -13.20 -3.71 10.10
N ILE A 27 -12.75 -2.59 9.53
CA ILE A 27 -11.49 -1.93 9.87
C ILE A 27 -11.45 -1.54 11.35
N ALA A 28 -12.55 -0.98 11.88
CA ALA A 28 -12.67 -0.69 13.30
C ALA A 28 -12.55 -1.96 14.17
N ALA A 29 -13.17 -3.07 13.74
CA ALA A 29 -13.05 -4.35 14.43
C ALA A 29 -11.61 -4.92 14.42
N ILE A 30 -10.83 -4.67 13.37
CA ILE A 30 -9.41 -5.03 13.33
C ILE A 30 -8.62 -4.18 14.33
N PHE A 31 -8.78 -2.85 14.29
CA PHE A 31 -8.06 -1.95 15.20
C PHE A 31 -8.39 -2.19 16.68
N GLU A 32 -9.62 -2.61 17.00
CA GLU A 32 -10.04 -2.99 18.35
C GLU A 32 -9.66 -4.43 18.73
N GLY A 33 -9.04 -5.20 17.82
CA GLY A 33 -8.65 -6.60 18.06
C GLY A 33 -9.82 -7.58 18.19
N ARG A 34 -11.01 -7.21 17.69
CA ARG A 34 -12.21 -8.05 17.66
C ARG A 34 -12.25 -9.00 16.45
N ALA A 35 -11.61 -8.63 15.34
CA ALA A 35 -11.46 -9.52 14.18
C ALA A 35 -10.21 -10.41 14.35
N ARG A 36 -10.40 -11.71 14.57
CA ARG A 36 -9.31 -12.67 14.90
C ARG A 36 -9.19 -13.87 13.98
N TRP A 37 -9.93 -13.88 12.88
CA TRP A 37 -9.94 -15.01 11.95
C TRP A 37 -8.60 -15.20 11.21
N LEU A 38 -7.76 -14.15 11.13
CA LEU A 38 -6.42 -14.18 10.56
C LEU A 38 -5.29 -14.36 11.58
N THR A 39 -5.60 -14.41 12.88
CA THR A 39 -4.58 -14.40 13.94
C THR A 39 -3.52 -15.51 13.81
N PRO A 40 -3.81 -16.76 13.39
CA PRO A 40 -2.77 -17.76 13.18
C PRO A 40 -1.76 -17.36 12.09
N LEU A 41 -2.24 -16.75 11.01
CA LEU A 41 -1.39 -16.28 9.91
C LEU A 41 -0.57 -15.05 10.33
N GLU A 42 -1.22 -14.09 10.99
CA GLU A 42 -0.57 -12.88 11.52
C GLU A 42 0.57 -13.23 12.48
N ASN A 43 0.32 -14.14 13.44
CA ASN A 43 1.35 -14.58 14.38
C ASN A 43 2.55 -15.25 13.69
N GLY A 44 2.30 -15.99 12.60
CA GLY A 44 3.36 -16.55 11.77
C GLY A 44 4.22 -15.46 11.13
N LEU A 45 3.58 -14.46 10.51
CA LEU A 45 4.27 -13.34 9.87
C LEU A 45 5.03 -12.47 10.88
N TYR A 46 4.43 -12.16 12.04
CA TYR A 46 5.09 -11.40 13.09
C TYR A 46 6.33 -12.11 13.62
N ARG A 47 6.27 -13.44 13.83
CA ARG A 47 7.44 -14.21 14.22
C ARG A 47 8.54 -14.20 13.16
N LEU A 48 8.19 -14.33 11.88
CA LEU A 48 9.17 -14.29 10.79
C LEU A 48 9.82 -12.91 10.64
N ALA A 49 9.05 -11.84 10.87
CA ALA A 49 9.53 -10.46 10.83
C ALA A 49 10.21 -10.00 12.13
N GLY A 50 10.19 -10.81 13.20
CA GLY A 50 10.69 -10.42 14.53
C GLY A 50 9.88 -9.30 15.19
N VAL A 51 8.60 -9.16 14.83
CA VAL A 51 7.70 -8.13 15.34
C VAL A 51 6.96 -8.64 16.57
N ASP A 52 6.96 -7.84 17.65
CA ASP A 52 6.09 -8.05 18.81
C ASP A 52 4.81 -7.20 18.65
N PRO A 53 3.64 -7.81 18.35
CA PRO A 53 2.40 -7.06 18.17
C PRO A 53 1.86 -6.46 19.47
N ALA A 54 2.33 -6.88 20.65
CA ALA A 54 1.93 -6.29 21.93
C ALA A 54 2.69 -4.99 22.26
N ARG A 55 3.79 -4.72 21.55
CA ARG A 55 4.64 -3.55 21.79
C ARG A 55 4.08 -2.32 21.08
N ALA A 56 3.62 -1.34 21.85
CA ALA A 56 3.25 -0.04 21.30
C ALA A 56 4.47 0.75 20.81
N MET A 57 4.34 1.44 19.68
CA MET A 57 5.34 2.38 19.17
C MET A 57 5.04 3.79 19.68
N ARG A 58 6.08 4.55 20.02
CA ARG A 58 5.93 6.00 20.19
C ARG A 58 5.75 6.64 18.82
N TRP A 59 5.17 7.85 18.78
CA TRP A 59 4.98 8.56 17.51
C TRP A 59 6.30 8.79 16.76
N GLN A 60 7.42 9.01 17.48
CA GLN A 60 8.75 9.15 16.86
C GLN A 60 9.19 7.86 16.18
N ASP A 61 9.07 6.72 16.88
CA ASP A 61 9.45 5.41 16.36
C ASP A 61 8.63 5.09 15.11
N TYR A 62 7.32 5.38 15.15
CA TYR A 62 6.41 5.20 14.02
C TYR A 62 6.80 6.07 12.82
N ALA A 63 7.07 7.36 13.04
CA ALA A 63 7.46 8.28 11.97
C ALA A 63 8.79 7.86 11.33
N ILE A 64 9.77 7.46 12.14
CA ILE A 64 11.06 6.96 11.64
C ILE A 64 10.87 5.68 10.85
N ALA A 65 10.08 4.72 11.36
CA ALA A 65 9.80 3.47 10.66
C ALA A 65 9.13 3.72 9.30
N LEU A 66 8.17 4.65 9.24
CA LEU A 66 7.49 5.03 8.01
C LEU A 66 8.45 5.65 6.98
N ILE A 67 9.32 6.58 7.41
CA ILE A 67 10.31 7.23 6.52
C ILE A 67 11.33 6.20 6.02
N MET A 68 11.84 5.34 6.91
CA MET A 68 12.79 4.30 6.54
C MET A 68 12.20 3.29 5.56
N LEU A 69 10.97 2.82 5.81
CA LEU A 69 10.27 1.92 4.90
C LEU A 69 10.07 2.57 3.52
N SER A 70 9.68 3.85 3.50
CA SER A 70 9.50 4.60 2.25
C SER A 70 10.82 4.77 1.51
N ALA A 71 11.92 5.07 2.20
CA ALA A 71 13.25 5.19 1.60
C ALA A 71 13.73 3.85 1.02
N ILE A 72 13.53 2.75 1.75
CA ILE A 72 13.86 1.40 1.27
C ILE A 72 13.02 1.06 0.03
N HIS A 73 11.71 1.31 0.06
CA HIS A 73 10.82 1.10 -1.07
C HIS A 73 11.27 1.90 -2.29
N PHE A 74 11.57 3.19 -2.12
CA PHE A 74 12.08 4.06 -3.18
C PHE A 74 13.36 3.51 -3.81
N LEU A 75 14.36 3.16 -2.98
CA LEU A 75 15.64 2.66 -3.45
C LEU A 75 15.49 1.31 -4.16
N LEU A 76 14.67 0.42 -3.62
CA LEU A 76 14.36 -0.88 -4.22
C LEU A 76 13.73 -0.70 -5.61
N LEU A 77 12.68 0.12 -5.71
CA LEU A 77 11.98 0.38 -6.97
C LEU A 77 12.90 1.09 -7.97
N TYR A 78 13.63 2.11 -7.55
CA TYR A 78 14.61 2.79 -8.39
C TYR A 78 15.65 1.81 -8.95
N GLY A 79 16.19 0.92 -8.09
CA GLY A 79 17.11 -0.15 -8.49
C GLY A 79 16.49 -1.09 -9.53
N ILE A 80 15.26 -1.55 -9.29
CA ILE A 80 14.50 -2.40 -10.23
C ILE A 80 14.37 -1.72 -11.58
N LEU A 81 13.95 -0.46 -11.63
CA LEU A 81 13.73 0.28 -12.89
C LEU A 81 15.04 0.54 -13.66
N ARG A 82 16.13 0.81 -12.94
CA ARG A 82 17.46 1.01 -13.52
C ARG A 82 18.07 -0.28 -14.06
N MET A 83 17.79 -1.40 -13.39
CA MET A 83 18.35 -2.72 -13.71
C MET A 83 17.36 -3.63 -14.44
N GLN A 84 16.21 -3.11 -14.87
CA GLN A 84 15.12 -3.89 -15.47
C GLN A 84 15.56 -4.77 -16.65
N TYR A 85 16.57 -4.33 -17.39
CA TYR A 85 17.15 -5.12 -18.48
C TYR A 85 17.74 -6.47 -18.02
N PHE A 86 18.33 -6.52 -16.82
CA PHE A 86 18.98 -7.71 -16.26
C PHE A 86 18.04 -8.58 -15.43
N LEU A 87 16.82 -8.10 -15.14
CA LEU A 87 15.85 -8.84 -14.35
C LEU A 87 15.13 -9.91 -15.19
N PRO A 88 14.68 -11.01 -14.56
CA PRO A 88 13.84 -12.00 -15.23
C PRO A 88 12.52 -11.37 -15.68
N TRP A 89 11.80 -12.08 -16.57
CA TRP A 89 10.50 -11.65 -17.11
C TRP A 89 10.53 -10.39 -17.99
N ASN A 90 11.60 -10.23 -18.77
CA ASN A 90 11.72 -9.20 -19.80
C ASN A 90 11.85 -9.81 -21.22
N PRO A 91 10.79 -10.45 -21.76
CA PRO A 91 10.83 -11.11 -23.07
C PRO A 91 11.03 -10.11 -24.23
N GLN A 92 10.75 -8.83 -24.00
CA GLN A 92 10.90 -7.75 -24.98
C GLN A 92 12.27 -7.06 -24.89
N HIS A 93 13.16 -7.53 -24.01
CA HIS A 93 14.51 -6.96 -23.80
C HIS A 93 14.51 -5.44 -23.59
N ILE A 94 13.51 -4.94 -22.86
CA ILE A 94 13.36 -3.51 -22.55
C ILE A 94 14.57 -3.06 -21.74
N ALA A 95 15.25 -2.02 -22.22
CA ALA A 95 16.38 -1.40 -21.52
C ALA A 95 15.93 -0.76 -20.19
N GLY A 96 16.87 -0.61 -19.25
CA GLY A 96 16.60 0.10 -18.00
C GLY A 96 16.21 1.57 -18.24
N MET A 97 15.26 2.09 -17.45
CA MET A 97 14.80 3.47 -17.57
C MET A 97 15.93 4.46 -17.32
N SER A 98 15.95 5.61 -18.00
CA SER A 98 16.95 6.67 -17.75
C SER A 98 16.93 7.13 -16.27
N PRO A 99 18.04 7.65 -15.71
CA PRO A 99 18.09 8.00 -14.29
C PRO A 99 16.98 8.96 -13.84
N ARG A 100 16.69 9.97 -14.66
CA ARG A 100 15.65 10.97 -14.37
C ARG A 100 14.25 10.37 -14.37
N LEU A 101 13.95 9.49 -15.33
CA LEU A 101 12.66 8.82 -15.43
C LEU A 101 12.48 7.83 -14.27
N ALA A 102 13.48 6.98 -14.03
CA ALA A 102 13.46 6.02 -12.92
C ALA A 102 13.28 6.71 -11.56
N PHE A 103 13.95 7.84 -11.34
CA PHE A 103 13.81 8.63 -10.13
C PHE A 103 12.37 9.15 -9.96
N ASN A 104 11.82 9.78 -11.00
CA ASN A 104 10.47 10.34 -10.94
C ASN A 104 9.43 9.23 -10.71
N THR A 105 9.51 8.12 -11.44
CA THR A 105 8.62 6.97 -11.26
C THR A 105 8.74 6.39 -9.85
N ALA A 106 9.96 6.13 -9.36
CA ALA A 106 10.15 5.58 -8.03
C ALA A 106 9.62 6.52 -6.93
N ALA A 107 9.79 7.83 -7.10
CA ALA A 107 9.27 8.84 -6.19
C ALA A 107 7.74 8.82 -6.19
N SER A 108 7.12 8.90 -7.37
CA SER A 108 5.66 8.91 -7.53
C SER A 108 4.97 7.72 -6.85
N PHE A 109 5.47 6.50 -7.10
CA PHE A 109 4.93 5.30 -6.47
C PHE A 109 5.18 5.25 -4.95
N THR A 110 6.33 5.75 -4.49
CA THR A 110 6.63 5.84 -3.05
C THR A 110 5.73 6.86 -2.35
N THR A 111 5.42 7.98 -3.01
CA THR A 111 4.55 9.06 -2.49
C THR A 111 3.07 8.85 -2.78
N ASN A 112 2.70 7.73 -3.41
CA ASN A 112 1.32 7.40 -3.79
C ASN A 112 0.64 8.47 -4.66
N THR A 113 1.34 8.97 -5.68
CA THR A 113 0.86 9.92 -6.70
C THR A 113 0.87 9.30 -8.07
#